data_AF-A0A419SMJ2-F1
#
_entry.id   AF-A0A419SMJ2-F1
#
_cell.length_a   1.000
_cell.length_b   1.000
_cell.length_c   1.000
_cell.angle_alpha   90.00
_cell.angle_beta   90.00
_cell.angle_gamma   90.00
#
_symmetry.space_group_name_H-M   'P 1'
#
loop_
_entity.id
_entity.type
_entity.pdbx_description
1 polymer ?
#
loop_
_entity_poly.entity_id
_entity_poly.type
_entity_poly.pdbx_seq_one_letter_code
_entity_poly.pdbx_strand_id
1 'polypeptide(L)'
;MRLNHIYIMWKKGFLLCAIGFLLAGCHVQATESVEKEEGSVTNLNYELVDPPYDDAINQAISQHQEQAGLATVQHQNHTYAIITLGQRPSAGYKIVIKKVEQSSDKIIVSYSEQKPTGMALTVISYPAVVVKLPATKLAIQANQIDQ
;
A
#
# COMPACT_ATOMS: atom_id res chain seq x y z
N MET A 1 -14.18 24.75 30.08
CA MET A 1 -13.31 24.53 28.90
C MET A 1 -14.19 24.50 27.67
N ARG A 2 -14.17 25.57 26.88
CA ARG A 2 -15.03 25.75 25.69
C ARG A 2 -14.26 25.36 24.43
N LEU A 3 -14.94 24.56 23.62
CA LEU A 3 -14.95 24.47 22.16
C LEU A 3 -13.60 24.42 21.40
N ASN A 4 -13.31 23.22 20.90
CA ASN A 4 -12.55 22.99 19.67
C ASN A 4 -13.34 23.57 18.49
N HIS A 5 -12.76 24.57 17.81
CA HIS A 5 -13.29 25.12 16.57
C HIS A 5 -12.42 24.62 15.40
N ILE A 6 -12.93 23.60 14.73
CA ILE A 6 -12.60 23.27 13.34
C ILE A 6 -13.09 24.43 12.49
N TYR A 7 -12.24 25.07 11.70
CA TYR A 7 -12.68 25.70 10.43
C TYR A 7 -11.49 25.78 9.46
N ILE A 8 -11.54 24.89 8.47
CA ILE A 8 -10.89 25.00 7.18
C ILE A 8 -11.43 26.26 6.48
N MET A 9 -10.57 27.24 6.22
CA MET A 9 -10.85 28.31 5.26
C MET A 9 -9.81 28.28 4.15
N TRP A 10 -10.13 27.45 3.17
CA TRP A 10 -9.57 27.43 1.82
C TRP A 10 -10.36 28.45 1.01
N LYS A 11 -9.83 29.68 0.82
CA LYS A 11 -10.21 30.65 -0.26
C LYS A 11 -9.55 32.02 -0.04
N LYS A 12 -8.36 32.22 -0.63
CA LYS A 12 -7.75 33.52 -0.97
C LYS A 12 -6.75 33.22 -2.09
N GLY A 13 -6.68 33.89 -3.24
CA GLY A 13 -7.46 34.97 -3.81
C GLY A 13 -7.07 34.96 -5.29
N PHE A 14 -8.07 34.85 -6.15
CA PHE A 14 -7.95 35.03 -7.58
C PHE A 14 -7.66 36.52 -7.81
N LEU A 15 -6.39 36.87 -8.05
CA LEU A 15 -5.97 38.24 -8.35
C LEU A 15 -5.38 38.28 -9.76
N LEU A 16 -6.11 38.96 -10.64
CA LEU A 16 -5.74 39.36 -11.99
C LEU A 16 -4.41 40.12 -12.01
N CYS A 17 -3.47 39.68 -12.84
CA CYS A 17 -2.38 40.52 -13.36
C CYS A 17 -2.40 40.43 -14.89
N ALA A 18 -3.12 41.37 -15.51
CA ALA A 18 -2.98 41.69 -16.91
C ALA A 18 -1.75 42.59 -17.08
N ILE A 19 -0.68 42.06 -17.68
CA ILE A 19 0.36 42.88 -18.30
C ILE A 19 0.73 42.18 -19.61
N GLY A 20 0.34 42.80 -20.72
CA GLY A 20 0.87 42.47 -22.03
C GLY A 20 2.29 42.99 -22.15
N PHE A 21 3.17 42.19 -22.75
CA PHE A 21 4.32 42.72 -23.47
C PHE A 21 4.45 41.98 -24.80
N LEU A 22 4.52 42.79 -25.85
CA LEU A 22 4.63 42.45 -27.25
C LEU A 22 6.02 41.87 -27.60
N LEU A 23 5.98 40.97 -28.59
CA LEU A 23 6.97 40.76 -29.67
C LEU A 23 8.39 40.29 -29.30
N ALA A 24 8.71 39.05 -29.69
CA ALA A 24 9.74 38.75 -30.71
C ALA A 24 9.89 37.23 -30.94
N GLY A 25 9.84 36.83 -32.21
CA GLY A 25 10.78 35.84 -32.78
C GLY A 25 10.52 34.35 -32.58
N CYS A 26 10.17 33.66 -33.67
CA CYS A 26 10.30 32.22 -33.83
C CYS A 26 11.74 31.72 -33.58
N HIS A 27 11.87 30.58 -32.89
CA HIS A 27 12.87 29.59 -33.26
C HIS A 27 12.26 28.20 -33.03
N VAL A 28 12.10 27.45 -34.13
CA VAL A 28 11.83 26.03 -34.09
C VAL A 28 12.99 25.36 -33.35
N GLN A 29 12.71 24.73 -32.22
CA GLN A 29 13.62 23.74 -31.66
C GLN A 29 12.76 22.53 -31.31
N ALA A 30 12.66 21.62 -32.29
CA ALA A 30 12.33 20.24 -32.01
C ALA A 30 13.34 19.74 -30.97
N THR A 31 12.94 19.75 -29.71
CA THR A 31 13.71 19.21 -28.60
C THR A 31 13.01 17.90 -28.24
N GLU A 32 13.57 16.86 -28.85
CA GLU A 32 13.93 15.60 -28.22
C GLU A 32 12.97 15.11 -27.11
N SER A 33 12.29 14.03 -27.46
CA SER A 33 11.84 12.95 -26.57
C SER A 33 12.30 13.10 -25.13
N VAL A 34 11.41 13.65 -24.29
CA VAL A 34 11.32 13.19 -22.90
C VAL A 34 10.82 11.76 -22.98
N GLU A 35 11.77 10.85 -23.13
CA GLU A 35 11.62 9.46 -22.75
C GLU A 35 11.26 9.51 -21.26
N LYS A 36 9.95 9.40 -20.99
CA LYS A 36 9.50 8.98 -19.67
C LYS A 36 10.30 7.72 -19.37
N GLU A 37 11.16 7.77 -18.38
CA GLU A 37 11.60 6.54 -17.72
C GLU A 37 10.32 5.82 -17.28
N GLU A 38 9.91 4.84 -18.07
CA GLU A 38 9.05 3.77 -17.64
C GLU A 38 9.74 3.17 -16.42
N GLY A 39 9.26 3.56 -15.24
CA GLY A 39 9.72 3.01 -13.98
C GLY A 39 9.71 1.49 -14.11
N SER A 40 10.90 0.89 -14.14
CA SER A 40 11.06 -0.53 -14.38
C SER A 40 10.36 -1.29 -13.25
N VAL A 41 9.18 -1.82 -13.53
CA VAL A 41 8.44 -2.65 -12.59
C VAL A 41 9.10 -4.02 -12.59
N THR A 42 9.66 -4.41 -11.46
CA THR A 42 10.33 -5.71 -11.32
C THR A 42 9.55 -6.60 -10.36
N ASN A 43 9.39 -7.88 -10.71
CA ASN A 43 8.87 -8.87 -9.78
C ASN A 43 9.91 -9.10 -8.69
N LEU A 44 9.55 -8.86 -7.44
CA LEU A 44 10.42 -9.09 -6.30
C LEU A 44 10.37 -10.55 -5.87
N ASN A 45 11.52 -11.10 -5.48
CA ASN A 45 11.55 -12.35 -4.75
C ASN A 45 10.98 -12.13 -3.34
N TYR A 46 10.03 -12.96 -2.94
CA TYR A 46 9.38 -12.90 -1.63
C TYR A 46 9.10 -14.31 -1.11
N GLU A 47 8.96 -14.41 0.20
CA GLU A 47 8.62 -15.65 0.89
C GLU A 47 7.34 -15.44 1.70
N LEU A 48 6.40 -16.38 1.62
CA LEU A 48 5.27 -16.42 2.54
C LEU A 48 5.73 -17.14 3.80
N VAL A 49 5.56 -16.49 4.95
CA VAL A 49 5.96 -17.05 6.24
C VAL A 49 4.74 -17.64 6.92
N ASP A 50 4.84 -18.91 7.30
CA ASP A 50 3.84 -19.60 8.10
C ASP A 50 4.16 -19.50 9.60
N PRO A 51 3.16 -19.59 10.50
CA PRO A 51 3.40 -19.67 11.93
C PRO A 51 4.23 -20.92 12.32
N PRO A 52 4.97 -20.89 13.44
CA PRO A 52 5.06 -19.80 14.42
C PRO A 52 5.90 -18.62 13.95
N TYR A 53 5.48 -17.40 14.31
CA TYR A 53 6.23 -16.17 14.03
C TYR A 53 7.06 -15.73 15.22
N ASP A 54 8.10 -14.94 14.96
CA ASP A 54 8.84 -14.22 16.02
C ASP A 54 7.95 -13.16 16.70
N ASP A 55 8.30 -12.80 17.93
CA ASP A 55 7.52 -11.90 18.79
C ASP A 55 7.17 -10.56 18.13
N ALA A 56 8.11 -9.96 17.38
CA ALA A 56 7.88 -8.70 16.68
C ALA A 56 6.76 -8.80 15.64
N ILE A 57 6.68 -9.93 14.94
CA ILE A 57 5.63 -10.19 13.93
C ILE A 57 4.31 -10.53 14.63
N ASN A 58 4.32 -11.36 15.68
CA ASN A 58 3.11 -11.67 16.47
C ASN A 58 2.48 -10.42 17.09
N GLN A 59 3.32 -9.52 17.61
CA GLN A 59 2.87 -8.25 18.18
C GLN A 59 2.22 -7.37 17.10
N ALA A 60 2.85 -7.25 15.93
CA ALA A 60 2.30 -6.46 14.84
C ALA A 60 0.97 -7.03 14.30
N ILE A 61 0.85 -8.36 14.16
CA ILE A 61 -0.41 -9.02 13.82
C ILE A 61 -1.48 -8.66 14.86
N SER A 62 -1.20 -8.90 16.15
CA SER A 62 -2.15 -8.67 17.23
C SER A 62 -2.64 -7.22 17.32
N GLN A 63 -1.77 -6.25 17.04
CA GLN A 63 -2.10 -4.83 17.04
C GLN A 63 -3.01 -4.40 15.88
N HIS A 64 -2.98 -5.11 14.75
CA HIS A 64 -3.65 -4.69 13.51
C HIS A 64 -4.78 -5.63 13.08
N GLN A 65 -4.88 -6.84 13.64
CA GLN A 65 -5.75 -7.91 13.15
C GLN A 65 -7.25 -7.56 13.12
N GLU A 66 -7.71 -6.62 13.94
CA GLU A 66 -9.13 -6.23 14.02
C GLU A 66 -9.61 -5.46 12.78
N GLN A 67 -8.70 -4.77 12.09
CA GLN A 67 -9.00 -3.94 10.92
C GLN A 67 -8.31 -4.49 9.68
N ALA A 68 -8.93 -4.33 8.51
CA ALA A 68 -8.25 -4.66 7.26
C ALA A 68 -7.13 -3.65 7.01
N GLY A 69 -5.93 -4.13 6.67
CA GLY A 69 -4.81 -3.23 6.43
C GLY A 69 -3.47 -3.91 6.24
N LEU A 70 -2.45 -3.06 6.18
CA LEU A 70 -1.04 -3.44 6.05
C LEU A 70 -0.27 -2.88 7.25
N ALA A 71 0.47 -3.75 7.93
CA ALA A 71 1.53 -3.36 8.85
C ALA A 71 2.89 -3.75 8.26
N THR A 72 3.94 -3.02 8.63
CA THR A 72 5.31 -3.33 8.21
C THR A 72 6.22 -3.44 9.42
N VAL A 73 7.07 -4.46 9.44
CA VAL A 73 8.02 -4.71 10.52
C VAL A 73 9.41 -4.94 9.92
N GLN A 74 10.41 -4.26 10.44
CA GLN A 74 11.81 -4.56 10.15
C GLN A 74 12.35 -5.51 11.22
N HIS A 75 12.83 -6.67 10.83
CA HIS A 75 13.33 -7.68 11.74
C HIS A 75 14.38 -8.56 11.07
N GLN A 76 15.47 -8.91 11.76
CA GLN A 76 16.52 -9.81 11.26
C GLN A 76 16.96 -9.55 9.80
N ASN A 77 17.22 -8.29 9.45
CA ASN A 77 17.65 -7.88 8.11
C ASN A 77 16.66 -8.20 6.96
N HIS A 78 15.37 -8.27 7.30
CA HIS A 78 14.26 -8.41 6.36
C HIS A 78 13.14 -7.43 6.68
N THR A 79 12.33 -7.13 5.67
CA THR A 79 11.09 -6.36 5.84
C THR A 79 9.91 -7.31 5.73
N TYR A 80 9.02 -7.29 6.72
CA TYR A 80 7.82 -8.12 6.76
C TYR A 80 6.60 -7.24 6.49
N ALA A 81 5.88 -7.54 5.42
CA ALA A 81 4.58 -6.96 5.13
C ALA A 81 3.48 -7.89 5.68
N ILE A 82 2.73 -7.40 6.65
CA ILE A 82 1.68 -8.14 7.34
C ILE A 82 0.34 -7.61 6.82
N ILE A 83 -0.35 -8.43 6.03
CA ILE A 83 -1.65 -8.07 5.49
C ILE A 83 -2.72 -8.76 6.34
N THR A 84 -3.68 -7.98 6.80
CA THR A 84 -4.79 -8.44 7.65
C THR A 84 -6.10 -8.13 6.94
N LEU A 85 -7.08 -9.03 7.07
CA LEU A 85 -8.43 -8.80 6.54
C LEU A 85 -9.35 -8.10 7.54
N GLY A 86 -8.95 -7.96 8.80
CA GLY A 86 -9.87 -7.59 9.87
C GLY A 86 -10.77 -8.75 10.27
N GLN A 87 -11.80 -8.43 11.05
CA GLN A 87 -12.78 -9.40 11.50
C GLN A 87 -13.52 -10.07 10.32
N ARG A 88 -13.64 -11.40 10.35
CA ARG A 88 -14.49 -12.19 9.44
C ARG A 88 -15.49 -13.04 10.22
N PRO A 89 -16.73 -13.21 9.73
CA PRO A 89 -17.82 -13.83 10.49
C PRO A 89 -17.72 -15.36 10.61
N SER A 90 -16.84 -15.98 9.81
CA SER A 90 -16.64 -17.43 9.81
C SER A 90 -15.16 -17.77 9.63
N ALA A 91 -14.82 -19.03 9.89
CA ALA A 91 -13.51 -19.57 9.57
C ALA A 91 -13.39 -19.86 8.05
N GLY A 92 -12.15 -19.94 7.57
CA GLY A 92 -11.83 -20.38 6.20
C GLY A 92 -11.67 -19.25 5.18
N TYR A 93 -11.76 -17.99 5.60
CA TYR A 93 -11.25 -16.87 4.80
C TYR A 93 -9.72 -16.98 4.67
N LYS A 94 -9.20 -16.70 3.48
CA LYS A 94 -7.76 -16.72 3.19
C LYS A 94 -7.34 -15.45 2.44
N ILE A 95 -6.10 -15.05 2.64
CA ILE A 95 -5.44 -14.03 1.83
C ILE A 95 -4.54 -14.76 0.83
N VAL A 96 -4.70 -14.47 -0.45
CA VAL A 96 -3.89 -15.05 -1.52
C VAL A 96 -3.02 -13.95 -2.11
N ILE A 97 -1.71 -14.03 -1.91
CA ILE A 97 -0.78 -13.12 -2.58
C ILE A 97 -0.75 -13.46 -4.06
N LYS A 98 -0.98 -12.45 -4.89
CA LYS A 98 -1.05 -12.59 -6.36
C LYS A 98 0.23 -12.12 -7.01
N LYS A 99 0.80 -11.03 -6.48
CA LYS A 99 1.99 -10.41 -7.05
C LYS A 99 2.68 -9.53 -6.03
N VAL A 100 4.00 -9.48 -6.09
CA VAL A 100 4.80 -8.48 -5.36
C VAL A 100 5.72 -7.81 -6.36
N GLU A 101 5.54 -6.52 -6.53
CA GLU A 101 6.28 -5.74 -7.51
C GLU A 101 6.97 -4.55 -6.86
N GLN A 102 8.16 -4.24 -7.33
CA GLN A 102 8.86 -3.02 -6.98
C GLN A 102 8.78 -2.04 -8.14
N SER A 103 8.36 -0.82 -7.83
CA SER A 103 8.57 0.37 -8.65
C SER A 103 9.71 1.20 -8.04
N SER A 104 10.10 2.30 -8.69
CA SER A 104 11.22 3.13 -8.25
C SER A 104 11.10 3.67 -6.81
N ASP A 105 9.88 3.92 -6.32
CA ASP A 105 9.61 4.56 -5.03
C ASP A 105 8.87 3.66 -4.01
N LYS A 106 8.33 2.52 -4.43
CA LYS A 106 7.47 1.67 -3.58
C LYS A 106 7.48 0.20 -3.97
N ILE A 107 7.02 -0.63 -3.04
CA ILE A 107 6.68 -2.03 -3.26
C ILE A 107 5.16 -2.18 -3.18
N ILE A 108 4.57 -2.84 -4.18
CA ILE A 108 3.13 -3.13 -4.23
C ILE A 108 2.93 -4.62 -4.01
N VAL A 109 2.25 -4.98 -2.92
CA VAL A 109 1.80 -6.35 -2.64
C VAL A 109 0.35 -6.47 -3.06
N SER A 110 0.11 -7.10 -4.20
CA SER A 110 -1.24 -7.36 -4.69
C SER A 110 -1.75 -8.69 -4.14
N TYR A 111 -2.95 -8.67 -3.56
CA TYR A 111 -3.56 -9.83 -2.92
C TYR A 111 -5.06 -9.91 -3.22
N SER A 112 -5.65 -11.10 -3.08
CA SER A 112 -7.11 -11.24 -3.08
C SER A 112 -7.60 -11.96 -1.83
N GLU A 113 -8.83 -11.63 -1.43
CA GLU A 113 -9.54 -12.34 -0.36
C GLU A 113 -10.26 -13.54 -0.97
N GLN A 114 -9.99 -14.73 -0.43
CA GLN A 114 -10.72 -15.95 -0.75
C GLN A 114 -11.72 -16.26 0.36
N LYS A 115 -12.99 -16.25 0.00
CA LYS A 115 -14.08 -16.65 0.90
C LYS A 115 -14.09 -18.18 1.06
N PRO A 116 -14.50 -18.70 2.23
CA PRO A 116 -14.71 -20.13 2.39
C PRO A 116 -15.77 -20.62 1.39
N THR A 117 -15.55 -21.81 0.83
CA THR A 117 -16.52 -22.46 -0.07
C THR A 117 -17.35 -23.48 0.70
N GLY A 118 -18.65 -23.54 0.41
CA GLY A 118 -19.57 -24.47 1.07
C GLY A 118 -19.92 -24.07 2.51
N MET A 119 -20.16 -25.06 3.38
CA MET A 119 -20.49 -24.83 4.78
C MET A 119 -19.25 -24.41 5.56
N ALA A 120 -19.27 -23.23 6.18
CA ALA A 120 -18.21 -22.72 7.03
C ALA A 120 -18.66 -22.64 8.50
N LEU A 121 -17.73 -22.87 9.43
CA LEU A 121 -17.99 -22.68 10.86
C LEU A 121 -18.14 -21.19 11.16
N THR A 122 -19.22 -20.80 11.83
CA THR A 122 -19.53 -19.41 12.23
C THR A 122 -18.74 -19.00 13.47
N VAL A 123 -17.42 -18.99 13.34
CA VAL A 123 -16.48 -18.54 14.37
C VAL A 123 -15.79 -17.28 13.84
N ILE A 124 -15.83 -16.21 14.63
CA ILE A 124 -15.12 -14.97 14.29
C ILE A 124 -13.63 -15.28 14.09
N SER A 125 -13.09 -14.87 12.94
CA SER A 125 -11.69 -15.08 12.59
C SER A 125 -11.02 -13.80 12.14
N TYR A 126 -9.69 -13.78 12.21
CA TYR A 126 -8.85 -12.66 11.84
C TYR A 126 -7.74 -13.12 10.88
N PRO A 127 -8.05 -13.31 9.59
CA PRO A 127 -7.08 -13.80 8.64
C PRO A 127 -5.93 -12.80 8.46
N ALA A 128 -4.71 -13.32 8.52
CA ALA A 128 -3.48 -12.57 8.26
C ALA A 128 -2.54 -13.40 7.38
N VAL A 129 -1.70 -12.72 6.59
CA VAL A 129 -0.59 -13.33 5.86
C VAL A 129 0.65 -12.49 6.06
N VAL A 130 1.79 -13.14 6.19
CA VAL A 130 3.09 -12.50 6.40
C VAL A 130 3.94 -12.72 5.16
N VAL A 131 4.30 -11.62 4.49
CA VAL A 131 5.17 -11.61 3.31
C VAL A 131 6.54 -11.11 3.74
N LYS A 132 7.56 -11.95 3.65
CA LYS A 132 8.95 -11.60 3.93
C LYS A 132 9.63 -11.13 2.65
N LEU A 133 10.26 -9.96 2.76
CA LEU A 133 10.96 -9.26 1.68
C LEU A 133 12.42 -9.00 2.09
N PRO A 134 13.33 -8.82 1.12
CA PRO A 134 14.63 -8.23 1.41
C PRO A 134 14.48 -6.91 2.19
N ALA A 135 15.43 -6.63 3.09
CA ALA A 135 15.42 -5.37 3.83
C ALA A 135 15.36 -4.17 2.87
N THR A 136 14.32 -3.36 3.02
CA THR A 136 14.07 -2.20 2.17
C THR A 136 13.59 -1.01 3.00
N LYS A 137 13.86 0.20 2.49
CA LYS A 137 13.31 1.46 3.03
C LYS A 137 12.16 2.01 2.18
N LEU A 138 11.84 1.35 1.07
CA LEU A 138 10.75 1.75 0.20
C LEU A 138 9.42 1.59 0.94
N ALA A 139 8.47 2.47 0.63
CA ALA A 139 7.12 2.33 1.14
C ALA A 139 6.47 1.05 0.60
N ILE A 140 5.79 0.28 1.45
CA ILE A 140 5.02 -0.89 1.03
C ILE A 140 3.55 -0.51 0.98
N GLN A 141 2.89 -0.87 -0.11
CA GLN A 141 1.45 -0.69 -0.29
C GLN A 141 0.80 -2.03 -0.55
N ALA A 142 -0.36 -2.25 0.06
CA ALA A 142 -1.16 -3.44 -0.18
C ALA A 142 -2.31 -3.06 -1.13
N ASN A 143 -2.42 -3.78 -2.24
CA ASN A 143 -3.45 -3.58 -3.25
C ASN A 143 -4.37 -4.79 -3.28
N GLN A 144 -5.60 -4.66 -2.78
CA GLN A 144 -6.57 -5.74 -2.89
C GLN A 144 -7.13 -5.77 -4.32
N ILE A 145 -7.05 -6.92 -4.96
CA ILE A 145 -7.65 -7.17 -6.27
C ILE A 145 -8.77 -8.20 -6.14
N ASP A 146 -9.81 -8.05 -6.95
CA ASP A 146 -10.89 -9.03 -7.03
C ASP A 146 -10.37 -10.37 -7.56
N GLN A 147 -11.05 -11.45 -7.17
CA GLN A 147 -10.67 -12.82 -7.52
C GLN A 147 -10.85 -13.14 -9.00
#